data_AF-A0A0A2IAG8-F1
#
_entry.id   AF-A0A0A2IAG8-F1
#
_cell.length_a   1.000
_cell.length_b   1.000
_cell.length_c   1.000
_cell.angle_alpha   90.00
_cell.angle_beta   90.00
_cell.angle_gamma   90.00
#
_symmetry.space_group_name_H-M   'P 1'
#
loop_
_entity.id
_entity.type
_entity.pdbx_description
1 polymer ?
#
loop_
_entity_poly.entity_id
_entity_poly.type
_entity_poly.pdbx_seq_one_letter_code
_entity_poly.pdbx_strand_id
1 'polypeptide(L)'
;MSSYSLFFRDTDATSPKTRAIFRTEDAETYHVLRGCRNVDVRIEKYGDLSTTSQSTSPLYQFRLNMEQDKSYKTANPMEIEFELPERLDLGVSEKGVIGRQVTVREQGGSILGIGVVGYN
;
A
#
# COMPACT_ATOMS: atom_id res chain seq x y z
N MET A 1 13.14 4.41 11.03
CA MET A 1 12.20 3.45 10.40
C MET A 1 13.00 2.29 9.85
N SER A 2 12.59 1.09 10.26
CA SER A 2 13.04 -0.16 9.67
C SER A 2 12.23 -0.45 8.40
N SER A 3 12.64 -1.46 7.63
CA SER A 3 11.87 -1.91 6.46
C SER A 3 10.52 -2.50 6.88
N TYR A 4 9.47 -2.17 6.13
CA TYR A 4 8.15 -2.82 6.22
C TYR A 4 7.74 -3.33 4.84
N SER A 5 6.78 -4.24 4.81
CA SER A 5 6.19 -4.78 3.59
C SER A 5 4.77 -4.25 3.40
N LEU A 6 4.39 -3.99 2.15
CA LEU A 6 3.03 -3.66 1.75
C LEU A 6 2.52 -4.79 0.84
N PHE A 7 1.47 -5.50 1.30
CA PHE A 7 0.84 -6.57 0.54
C PHE A 7 -0.50 -6.13 -0.03
N PHE A 8 -0.86 -6.69 -1.19
CA PHE A 8 -2.19 -6.57 -1.77
C PHE A 8 -2.82 -7.96 -1.87
N ARG A 9 -4.05 -8.12 -1.40
CA ARG A 9 -4.75 -9.41 -1.40
C ARG A 9 -6.22 -9.25 -1.77
N ASP A 10 -6.73 -10.12 -2.63
CA ASP A 10 -8.17 -10.19 -2.90
C ASP A 10 -8.94 -10.73 -1.68
N THR A 11 -10.12 -10.16 -1.42
CA THR A 11 -11.08 -10.68 -0.44
C THR A 11 -11.88 -11.84 -0.99
N ASP A 12 -12.72 -12.46 -0.15
CA ASP A 12 -13.57 -13.59 -0.52
C ASP A 12 -14.36 -13.38 -1.82
N ALA A 13 -14.60 -14.48 -2.52
CA ALA A 13 -15.17 -14.54 -3.87
C ALA A 13 -16.57 -13.89 -4.02
N THR A 14 -17.27 -13.63 -2.91
CA THR A 14 -18.64 -13.08 -2.91
C THR A 14 -18.69 -11.56 -3.02
N SER A 15 -17.61 -10.85 -2.66
CA SER A 15 -17.47 -9.40 -2.93
C SER A 15 -15.99 -9.07 -3.14
N PRO A 16 -15.46 -9.26 -4.36
CA PRO A 16 -14.03 -9.17 -4.62
C PRO A 16 -13.57 -7.71 -4.55
N LYS A 17 -13.03 -7.35 -3.39
CA LYS A 17 -12.27 -6.13 -3.15
C LYS A 17 -10.82 -6.51 -2.91
N THR A 18 -9.94 -5.52 -2.99
CA THR A 18 -8.53 -5.73 -2.64
C THR A 18 -8.25 -5.11 -1.29
N ARG A 19 -7.46 -5.78 -0.46
CA ARG A 19 -6.95 -5.24 0.79
C ARG A 19 -5.49 -4.90 0.67
N ALA A 20 -5.09 -3.77 1.25
CA ALA A 20 -3.71 -3.39 1.47
C ALA A 20 -3.33 -3.72 2.92
N ILE A 21 -2.19 -4.40 3.11
CA ILE A 21 -1.71 -4.82 4.44
C ILE A 21 -0.29 -4.31 4.62
N PHE A 22 -0.10 -3.38 5.55
CA PHE A 22 1.22 -2.98 6.02
C PHE A 22 1.66 -3.97 7.10
N ARG A 23 2.86 -4.55 6.95
CA ARG A 23 3.45 -5.48 7.93
C ARG A 23 4.87 -5.06 8.25
N THR A 24 5.19 -5.01 9.54
CA THR A 24 6.53 -4.77 10.05
C THR A 24 6.78 -5.67 11.26
N GLU A 25 8.04 -5.95 11.58
CA GLU A 25 8.44 -6.58 12.84
C GLU A 25 8.97 -5.54 13.86
N ASP A 26 9.15 -4.31 13.40
CA ASP A 26 9.64 -3.19 14.21
C ASP A 26 8.49 -2.36 14.77
N ALA A 27 8.39 -2.32 16.10
CA ALA A 27 7.34 -1.61 16.83
C ALA A 27 7.40 -0.10 16.61
N GLU A 28 8.59 0.48 16.47
CA GLU A 28 8.73 1.92 16.20
C GLU A 28 8.12 2.25 14.83
N THR A 29 8.46 1.49 13.79
CA THR A 29 7.88 1.65 12.45
C THR A 29 6.37 1.46 12.45
N TYR A 30 5.84 0.47 13.18
CA TYR A 30 4.39 0.29 13.34
C TYR A 30 3.73 1.52 13.96
N HIS A 31 4.29 2.06 15.05
CA HIS A 31 3.75 3.24 15.71
C HIS A 31 3.79 4.49 14.84
N VAL A 32 4.85 4.69 14.04
CA VAL A 32 4.88 5.84 13.13
C VAL A 32 3.85 5.68 12.00
N LEU A 33 3.73 4.51 11.39
CA LEU A 33 2.70 4.26 10.36
C LEU A 33 1.28 4.48 10.90
N ARG A 34 1.02 4.02 12.14
CA ARG A 34 -0.24 4.26 12.85
C ARG A 34 -0.47 5.71 13.24
N GLY A 35 0.59 6.47 13.50
CA GLY A 35 0.53 7.88 13.88
C GLY A 35 0.14 8.81 12.73
N CYS A 36 0.38 8.40 11.47
CA CYS A 36 -0.07 9.14 10.30
C CYS A 36 -1.61 9.11 10.22
N ARG A 37 -2.29 10.26 10.13
CA ARG A 37 -3.78 10.26 9.98
C ARG A 37 -4.24 9.67 8.65
N ASN A 38 -3.58 10.11 7.58
CA ASN A 38 -3.87 9.67 6.23
C ASN A 38 -2.57 9.37 5.50
N VAL A 39 -2.57 8.27 4.75
CA VAL A 39 -1.47 7.87 3.89
C VAL A 39 -1.97 7.78 2.46
N ASP A 40 -1.29 8.49 1.56
CA ASP A 40 -1.52 8.41 0.14
C ASP A 40 -0.63 7.28 -0.43
N VAL A 41 -1.28 6.29 -1.04
CA VAL A 41 -0.62 5.20 -1.76
C VAL A 41 -0.80 5.44 -3.24
N ARG A 42 0.31 5.37 -3.97
CA ARG A 42 0.35 5.63 -5.39
C ARG A 42 1.11 4.52 -6.11
N ILE A 43 0.50 3.92 -7.12
CA ILE A 43 1.08 2.88 -7.95
C ILE A 43 1.31 3.46 -9.34
N GLU A 44 2.56 3.51 -9.78
CA GLU A 44 2.93 4.05 -11.08
C GLU A 44 2.68 3.05 -12.21
N LYS A 45 2.73 3.52 -13.45
CA LYS A 45 2.60 2.63 -14.63
C LYS A 45 3.80 1.71 -14.82
N TYR A 46 4.97 2.13 -14.31
CA TYR A 46 6.27 1.49 -14.50
C TYR A 46 6.96 1.23 -13.16
N GLY A 47 7.86 0.25 -13.12
CA GLY A 47 8.68 -0.10 -11.96
C GLY A 47 10.04 0.60 -11.93
N ASP A 48 10.09 1.90 -12.24
CA ASP A 48 11.34 2.64 -12.37
C ASP A 48 11.64 3.52 -11.15
N LEU A 49 12.39 2.94 -10.21
CA LEU A 49 12.83 3.61 -8.97
C LEU A 49 13.84 4.74 -9.19
N SER A 50 14.40 4.90 -10.40
CA SER A 50 15.33 5.99 -10.69
C SER A 50 14.60 7.34 -10.80
N THR A 51 13.28 7.31 -11.00
CA THR A 51 12.45 8.49 -11.14
C THR A 51 11.55 8.68 -9.93
N THR A 52 11.76 9.79 -9.21
CA THR A 52 10.85 10.23 -8.14
C THR A 52 9.85 11.29 -8.62
N SER A 53 9.97 11.70 -9.88
CA SER A 53 9.21 12.77 -10.49
C SER A 53 7.81 12.31 -10.91
N GLN A 54 6.78 12.94 -10.34
CA GLN A 54 5.36 12.62 -10.59
C GLN A 54 4.84 13.21 -11.91
N SER A 55 5.64 13.25 -12.98
CA SER A 55 5.29 13.94 -14.22
C SER A 55 4.15 13.27 -14.99
N THR A 56 3.84 12.00 -14.70
CA THR A 56 2.75 11.26 -15.32
C THR A 56 1.65 10.92 -14.32
N SER A 57 0.40 10.81 -14.80
CA SER A 57 -0.67 10.25 -13.98
C SER A 57 -0.36 8.81 -13.56
N PRO A 58 -0.64 8.43 -12.29
CA PRO A 58 -0.38 7.09 -11.81
C PRO A 58 -1.34 6.12 -12.47
N LEU A 59 -1.07 4.83 -12.29
CA LEU A 59 -2.04 3.81 -12.60
C LEU A 59 -3.16 3.78 -11.54
N TYR A 60 -2.78 3.76 -10.26
CA TYR A 60 -3.71 3.81 -9.14
C TYR A 60 -3.24 4.83 -8.12
N GLN A 61 -4.21 5.50 -7.50
CA GLN A 61 -3.95 6.39 -6.38
C GLN A 61 -5.14 6.36 -5.43
N PHE A 62 -4.87 6.05 -4.17
CA PHE A 62 -5.90 6.02 -3.14
C PHE A 62 -5.35 6.52 -1.81
N ARG A 63 -6.25 6.99 -0.96
CA ARG A 63 -5.94 7.48 0.37
C ARG A 63 -6.45 6.49 1.41
N LEU A 64 -5.57 6.10 2.32
CA LEU A 64 -5.85 5.22 3.44
C LEU A 64 -5.94 6.07 4.71
N ASN A 65 -7.09 6.00 5.39
CA ASN A 65 -7.28 6.64 6.68
C ASN A 65 -6.87 5.65 7.79
N MET A 66 -5.76 5.91 8.46
CA MET A 66 -5.20 5.02 9.48
C MET A 66 -6.03 4.98 10.77
N GLU A 67 -6.90 5.97 11.00
CA GLU A 67 -7.87 5.98 12.11
C GLU A 67 -9.04 5.02 11.87
N GLN A 68 -9.32 4.71 10.59
CA GLN A 68 -10.35 3.74 10.19
C GLN A 68 -9.82 2.31 10.09
N ASP A 69 -8.63 2.04 10.63
CA ASP A 69 -8.10 0.69 10.72
C ASP A 69 -9.13 -0.21 11.41
N LYS A 70 -9.79 -1.01 10.58
CA LYS A 70 -10.55 -2.15 11.02
C LYS A 70 -9.51 -3.23 11.15
N SER A 71 -8.75 -3.23 12.24
CA SER A 71 -7.91 -4.36 12.63
C SER A 71 -8.82 -5.59 12.73
N TYR A 72 -9.05 -6.26 11.60
CA TYR A 72 -9.97 -7.36 11.42
C TYR A 72 -9.33 -8.58 12.06
N LYS A 73 -9.27 -8.66 13.39
CA LYS A 73 -8.70 -9.81 14.12
C LYS A 73 -7.45 -10.37 13.42
N THR A 74 -6.52 -9.50 13.04
CA THR A 74 -5.31 -9.95 12.35
C THR A 74 -4.55 -10.84 13.32
N ALA A 75 -4.16 -12.04 12.87
CA ALA A 75 -3.40 -12.98 13.70
C ALA A 75 -2.03 -12.39 14.11
N ASN A 76 -1.59 -11.34 13.41
CA ASN A 76 -0.37 -10.61 13.69
C ASN A 76 -0.69 -9.20 14.24
N PRO A 77 -0.26 -8.88 15.47
CA PRO A 77 -0.49 -7.57 16.09
C PRO A 77 0.26 -6.42 15.43
N MET A 78 1.22 -6.68 14.53
CA MET A 78 2.01 -5.68 13.83
C MET A 78 1.58 -5.47 12.36
N GLU A 79 0.31 -5.77 12.06
CA GLU A 79 -0.32 -5.53 10.76
C GLU A 79 -1.36 -4.42 10.84
N ILE A 80 -1.43 -3.62 9.77
CA ILE A 80 -2.46 -2.60 9.57
C ILE A 80 -3.14 -2.91 8.23
N GLU A 81 -4.44 -3.14 8.23
CA GLU A 81 -5.18 -3.64 7.06
C GLU A 81 -6.28 -2.68 6.62
N PHE A 82 -6.33 -2.42 5.31
CA PHE A 82 -7.30 -1.53 4.69
C PHE A 82 -7.97 -2.20 3.51
N GLU A 83 -9.29 -2.09 3.43
CA GLU A 83 -10.01 -2.37 2.20
C GLU A 83 -9.85 -1.19 1.23
N LEU A 84 -9.45 -1.49 -0.01
CA LEU A 84 -9.25 -0.47 -1.04
C LEU A 84 -10.58 -0.03 -1.67
N PRO A 85 -10.66 1.22 -2.17
CA PRO A 85 -11.88 1.74 -2.79
C PRO A 85 -12.19 1.06 -4.12
N GLU A 86 -11.20 0.47 -4.78
CA GLU A 86 -11.34 -0.29 -6.01
C GLU A 86 -10.55 -1.60 -5.95
N ARG A 87 -10.96 -2.57 -6.76
CA ARG A 87 -10.25 -3.84 -6.91
C ARG A 87 -9.04 -3.64 -7.82
N LEU A 88 -7.87 -4.09 -7.36
CA LEU A 88 -6.65 -4.11 -8.15
C LEU A 88 -6.57 -5.39 -8.98
N ASP A 89 -6.03 -5.29 -10.19
CA ASP A 89 -5.54 -6.48 -10.90
C ASP A 89 -4.19 -6.87 -10.29
N LEU A 90 -4.14 -8.00 -9.58
CA LEU A 90 -2.94 -8.50 -8.92
C LEU A 90 -2.02 -9.31 -9.85
N GLY A 91 -2.21 -9.22 -11.18
CA GLY A 91 -1.39 -9.88 -12.18
C GLY A 91 -0.41 -8.96 -12.91
N VAL A 92 0.09 -9.44 -14.05
CA VAL A 92 0.88 -8.67 -15.03
C VAL A 92 -0.02 -8.36 -16.22
N SER A 93 -0.47 -7.11 -16.31
CA SER A 93 -1.32 -6.62 -17.41
C SER A 93 -1.19 -5.11 -17.55
N GLU A 94 -1.91 -4.50 -18.49
CA GLU A 94 -2.02 -3.03 -18.57
C GLU A 94 -2.57 -2.43 -17.27
N LYS A 95 -3.41 -3.16 -16.53
CA LYS A 95 -3.98 -2.76 -15.23
C LYS A 95 -3.33 -3.49 -14.04
N GLY A 96 -2.54 -4.53 -14.29
CA GLY A 96 -1.89 -5.37 -13.28
C GLY A 96 -0.83 -4.64 -12.46
N VAL A 97 -0.80 -4.80 -11.15
CA VAL A 97 0.13 -4.05 -10.28
C VAL A 97 1.53 -4.66 -10.17
N ILE A 98 1.73 -5.92 -10.59
CA ILE A 98 3.04 -6.58 -10.49
C ILE A 98 4.09 -5.87 -11.35
N GLY A 99 5.29 -5.69 -10.79
CA GLY A 99 6.43 -5.05 -11.45
C GLY A 99 6.34 -3.53 -11.49
N ARG A 100 5.36 -2.92 -10.82
CA ARG A 100 5.16 -1.47 -10.79
C ARG A 100 5.67 -0.84 -9.52
N GLN A 101 6.14 0.41 -9.62
CA GLN A 101 6.56 1.17 -8.47
C GLN A 101 5.35 1.51 -7.62
N VAL A 102 5.48 1.31 -6.31
CA VAL A 102 4.56 1.80 -5.30
C VAL A 102 5.28 2.84 -4.45
N THR A 103 4.60 3.94 -4.17
CA THR A 103 5.06 4.99 -3.27
C THR A 103 4.00 5.20 -2.20
N VAL A 104 4.46 5.22 -0.95
CA VAL A 104 3.65 5.46 0.25
C VAL A 104 4.09 6.80 0.82
N ARG A 105 3.15 7.71 1.08
CA ARG A 105 3.43 9.05 1.59
C ARG A 105 2.44 9.43 2.66
N GLU A 106 2.89 10.16 3.67
CA GLU A 106 1.98 10.87 4.55
C GLU A 106 1.24 11.96 3.75
N GLN A 107 -0.05 12.17 4.01
CA GLN A 107 -0.85 13.16 3.28
C GLN A 107 -0.19 14.56 3.33
N GLY A 108 0.25 15.05 2.17
CA GLY A 108 0.93 16.36 2.05
C GLY A 108 2.33 16.42 2.69
N GLY A 109 2.84 15.28 3.16
CA GLY A 109 4.08 15.17 3.93
C GLY A 109 5.16 14.36 3.22
N SER A 110 5.99 13.70 4.02
CA SER A 110 7.18 12.98 3.58
C SER A 110 6.86 11.61 2.99
N ILE A 111 7.75 11.11 2.12
CA ILE A 111 7.69 9.74 1.63
C ILE A 111 8.00 8.78 2.78
N LEU A 112 7.07 7.85 3.03
CA LEU A 112 7.18 6.81 4.05
C LEU A 112 7.81 5.53 3.48
N GLY A 113 7.74 5.32 2.17
CA GLY A 113 8.36 4.18 1.51
C GLY A 113 8.19 4.20 0.00
N ILE A 114 9.13 3.58 -0.69
CA ILE A 114 9.10 3.32 -2.13
C ILE A 114 9.55 1.89 -2.36
N GLY A 115 8.88 1.18 -3.26
CA GLY A 115 9.26 -0.17 -3.65
C GLY A 115 8.67 -0.58 -4.97
N VAL A 116 8.93 -1.82 -5.39
CA VAL A 116 8.31 -2.45 -6.55
C VAL A 116 7.42 -3.58 -6.06
N VAL A 117 6.21 -3.66 -6.61
CA VAL A 117 5.27 -4.74 -6.28
C VAL A 117 5.79 -6.05 -6.88
N GLY A 118 6.20 -6.98 -6.02
CA GLY A 118 6.60 -8.33 -6.38
C GLY A 118 5.45 -9.34 -6.26
N TYR A 119 5.69 -10.56 -6.74
CA TYR A 119 4.84 -11.71 -6.43
C TYR A 119 5.24 -12.29 -5.07
N ASN A 120 4.26 -12.62 -4.22
CA ASN A 120 4.47 -13.22 -2.90
C ASN A 120 3.94 -14.65 -2.87
#